data_AF-A0A923ID28-F1
#
_entry.id   AF-A0A923ID28-F1
#
_cell.length_a   1.000
_cell.length_b   1.000
_cell.length_c   1.000
_cell.angle_alpha   90.00
_cell.angle_beta   90.00
_cell.angle_gamma   90.00
#
_symmetry.space_group_name_H-M   'P 1'
#
loop_
_entity.id
_entity.type
_entity.pdbx_description
1 polymer ?
#
loop_
_entity_poly.entity_id
_entity_poly.type
_entity_poly.pdbx_seq_one_letter_code
_entity_poly.pdbx_strand_id
1 'polypeptide(L)'
;MLLLLAAAAAPAFAGPYYARGTYYAGSGGIWSCDAGNELFDDGLHGDGAAGDGVHGAFVTADQVPGGHGWKIATADWSESYPFNAMHPLANAILYLVNSGDVIHFRLDTNTLGGGWQPATNAVACDHIQPFPGVEFELIGSAPELGDWLAGVPVETREAGWFADVTIGAAGVYEYKFRVVGTWDYCNLGLHYNMFIGDNFSFETTSPLTKLRFEFNLIDGRARAAPVTEVIAEAASWGRLKALYK
;
A
#
# COMPACT_ATOMS: atom_id res chain seq x y z
N MET A 1 -34.06 -32.94 -13.67
CA MET A 1 -32.59 -33.16 -13.71
C MET A 1 -31.95 -31.79 -13.81
N LEU A 2 -31.49 -31.24 -12.69
CA LEU A 2 -30.93 -29.88 -12.60
C LEU A 2 -29.42 -29.98 -12.87
N LEU A 3 -28.95 -29.51 -14.02
CA LEU A 3 -27.51 -29.38 -14.28
C LEU A 3 -27.01 -28.17 -13.50
N LEU A 4 -26.20 -28.40 -12.47
CA LEU A 4 -25.29 -27.39 -11.94
C LEU A 4 -24.19 -27.19 -12.98
N LEU A 5 -24.19 -26.04 -13.67
CA LEU A 5 -22.98 -25.57 -14.34
C LEU A 5 -22.06 -25.01 -13.26
N ALA A 6 -21.01 -25.76 -12.90
CA ALA A 6 -19.87 -25.20 -12.20
C ALA A 6 -19.19 -24.22 -13.17
N ALA A 7 -19.24 -22.93 -12.86
CA ALA A 7 -18.37 -21.96 -13.51
C ALA A 7 -16.94 -22.25 -13.04
N ALA A 8 -16.16 -22.95 -13.86
CA ALA A 8 -14.72 -23.02 -13.66
C ALA A 8 -14.16 -21.64 -14.02
N ALA A 9 -13.78 -20.85 -13.02
CA ALA A 9 -12.88 -19.73 -13.25
C ALA A 9 -11.55 -20.30 -13.77
N ALA A 10 -11.19 -19.96 -15.00
CA ALA A 10 -9.84 -20.21 -15.49
C ALA A 10 -8.88 -19.28 -14.72
N PRO A 11 -7.73 -19.75 -14.22
CA PRO A 11 -6.80 -18.89 -13.52
C PRO A 11 -6.18 -17.90 -14.51
N ALA A 12 -6.26 -16.60 -14.19
CA ALA A 12 -5.49 -15.59 -14.90
C ALA A 12 -4.03 -15.70 -14.44
N PHE A 13 -3.23 -16.58 -15.04
CA PHE A 13 -1.79 -16.59 -14.76
C PHE A 13 -1.11 -15.47 -15.55
N ALA A 14 -1.14 -14.26 -15.01
CA ALA A 14 -0.05 -13.31 -15.21
C ALA A 14 0.99 -13.64 -14.12
N GLY A 15 2.20 -14.03 -14.55
CA GLY A 15 3.24 -14.62 -13.70
C GLY A 15 4.12 -15.60 -14.51
N PRO A 16 5.32 -15.96 -14.03
CA PRO A 16 5.88 -15.65 -12.71
C PRO A 16 6.30 -14.18 -12.55
N TYR A 17 6.12 -13.66 -11.34
CA TYR A 17 6.60 -12.35 -10.93
C TYR A 17 7.84 -12.48 -10.05
N TYR A 18 8.73 -11.49 -10.14
CA TYR A 18 9.96 -11.44 -9.36
C TYR A 18 10.09 -10.08 -8.68
N ALA A 19 10.43 -10.07 -7.39
CA ALA A 19 10.85 -8.86 -6.67
C ALA A 19 12.31 -8.59 -7.05
N ARG A 20 12.52 -7.67 -7.99
CA ARG A 20 13.81 -7.36 -8.60
C ARG A 20 14.32 -6.06 -8.03
N GLY A 21 15.59 -5.98 -7.68
CA GLY A 21 16.16 -4.75 -7.18
C GLY A 21 17.65 -4.82 -6.90
N THR A 22 18.18 -3.70 -6.41
CA THR A 22 19.59 -3.58 -6.01
C THR A 22 19.87 -4.13 -4.62
N TYR A 23 18.90 -4.78 -3.97
CA TYR A 23 19.01 -5.35 -2.61
C TYR A 23 19.32 -6.87 -2.62
N TYR A 24 19.21 -7.50 -3.79
CA TYR A 24 19.35 -8.95 -3.97
C TYR A 24 20.03 -9.24 -5.32
N ALA A 25 21.14 -9.99 -5.28
CA ALA A 25 21.83 -10.47 -6.48
C ALA A 25 21.56 -11.96 -6.75
N GLY A 26 21.44 -12.77 -5.70
CA GLY A 26 21.22 -14.21 -5.83
C GLY A 26 22.28 -14.88 -6.70
N SER A 27 21.87 -15.86 -7.51
CA SER A 27 22.75 -16.51 -8.48
C SER A 27 22.79 -15.80 -9.85
N GLY A 28 21.76 -15.01 -10.16
CA GLY A 28 21.58 -14.35 -11.46
C GLY A 28 22.14 -12.93 -11.58
N GLY A 29 22.60 -12.33 -10.48
CA GLY A 29 23.05 -10.94 -10.42
C GLY A 29 21.95 -9.94 -10.06
N ILE A 30 22.35 -8.68 -9.87
CA ILE A 30 21.43 -7.58 -9.50
C ILE A 30 20.37 -7.37 -10.60
N TRP A 31 19.12 -7.11 -10.19
CA TRP A 31 17.95 -7.01 -11.08
C TRP A 31 17.61 -8.30 -11.85
N SER A 32 18.12 -9.47 -11.46
CA SER A 32 17.80 -10.75 -12.12
C SER A 32 16.47 -11.36 -11.65
N CYS A 33 16.04 -12.41 -12.37
CA CYS A 33 14.97 -13.31 -11.93
C CYS A 33 15.63 -14.59 -11.42
N ASP A 34 15.39 -14.91 -10.17
CA ASP A 34 15.96 -16.05 -9.45
C ASP A 34 14.85 -16.71 -8.63
N ALA A 35 14.99 -17.99 -8.31
CA ALA A 35 14.03 -18.66 -7.43
C ALA A 35 13.95 -17.99 -6.05
N GLY A 36 15.03 -17.35 -5.58
CA GLY A 36 15.05 -16.65 -4.31
C GLY A 36 14.29 -15.32 -4.27
N ASN A 37 13.82 -14.81 -5.42
CA ASN A 37 13.02 -13.59 -5.49
C ASN A 37 11.73 -13.72 -6.29
N GLU A 38 11.29 -14.95 -6.57
CA GLU A 38 9.98 -15.23 -7.19
C GLU A 38 8.84 -15.00 -6.19
N LEU A 39 7.71 -14.46 -6.65
CA LEU A 39 6.49 -14.33 -5.86
C LEU A 39 5.50 -15.44 -6.21
N PHE A 40 4.79 -15.92 -5.18
CA PHE A 40 3.83 -17.01 -5.25
C PHE A 40 2.45 -16.58 -4.76
N ASP A 41 1.39 -17.11 -5.37
CA ASP A 41 -0.01 -17.05 -4.89
C ASP A 41 -0.42 -18.47 -4.45
N ASP A 42 0.18 -18.91 -3.34
CA ASP A 42 0.12 -20.26 -2.80
C ASP A 42 -0.35 -20.35 -1.34
N GLY A 43 -0.59 -19.21 -0.70
CA GLY A 43 -1.03 -19.09 0.69
C GLY A 43 0.07 -19.36 1.72
N LEU A 44 1.34 -19.37 1.31
CA LEU A 44 2.49 -19.66 2.18
C LEU A 44 3.50 -18.51 2.25
N HIS A 45 3.52 -17.62 1.26
CA HIS A 45 4.55 -16.58 1.12
C HIS A 45 4.09 -15.18 1.58
N GLY A 46 3.18 -15.15 2.57
CA GLY A 46 2.61 -13.91 3.11
C GLY A 46 1.65 -13.21 2.13
N ASP A 47 1.04 -14.01 1.27
CA ASP A 47 0.10 -13.67 0.20
C ASP A 47 -1.36 -13.86 0.61
N GLY A 48 -1.66 -14.74 1.57
CA GLY A 48 -3.03 -14.92 2.06
C GLY A 48 -3.58 -16.29 1.68
N ALA A 49 -4.65 -16.33 0.88
CA ALA A 49 -5.22 -17.60 0.44
C ALA A 49 -4.72 -17.95 -0.98
N ALA A 50 -4.38 -19.22 -1.21
CA ALA A 50 -3.92 -19.64 -2.53
C ALA A 50 -4.94 -19.37 -3.64
N GLY A 51 -4.47 -18.80 -4.75
CA GLY A 51 -5.25 -18.48 -5.94
C GLY A 51 -6.18 -17.27 -5.78
N ASP A 52 -5.90 -16.38 -4.83
CA ASP A 52 -6.72 -15.19 -4.58
C ASP A 52 -6.25 -13.93 -5.35
N GLY A 53 -5.21 -14.05 -6.18
CA GLY A 53 -4.66 -12.95 -6.99
C GLY A 53 -3.67 -12.07 -6.23
N VAL A 54 -3.32 -12.45 -5.00
CA VAL A 54 -2.25 -11.86 -4.23
C VAL A 54 -1.02 -12.75 -4.33
N HIS A 55 0.11 -12.15 -4.68
CA HIS A 55 1.39 -12.82 -4.75
C HIS A 55 2.33 -12.30 -3.67
N GLY A 56 3.08 -13.18 -3.01
CA GLY A 56 3.98 -12.85 -1.91
C GLY A 56 5.35 -13.51 -2.07
N ALA A 57 6.38 -12.90 -1.46
CA ALA A 57 7.72 -13.47 -1.38
C ALA A 57 8.44 -13.02 -0.10
N PHE A 58 9.23 -13.93 0.48
CA PHE A 58 10.23 -13.60 1.48
C PHE A 58 11.61 -13.64 0.84
N VAL A 59 12.25 -12.48 0.68
CA VAL A 59 13.55 -12.37 0.02
C VAL A 59 14.61 -11.97 1.03
N THR A 60 15.59 -12.85 1.24
CA THR A 60 16.75 -12.55 2.07
C THR A 60 17.72 -11.65 1.29
N ALA A 61 17.90 -10.42 1.73
CA ALA A 61 18.82 -9.48 1.12
C ALA A 61 20.28 -9.95 1.26
N ASP A 62 21.06 -9.82 0.18
CA ASP A 62 22.49 -10.19 0.14
C ASP A 62 23.41 -8.96 -0.08
N GLN A 63 22.82 -7.76 0.05
CA GLN A 63 23.51 -6.49 -0.13
C GLN A 63 23.76 -5.78 1.21
N VAL A 64 24.64 -4.78 1.19
CA VAL A 64 25.00 -3.99 2.37
C VAL A 64 23.82 -3.10 2.82
N PRO A 65 23.78 -2.67 4.11
CA PRO A 65 22.77 -1.73 4.60
C PRO A 65 22.69 -0.43 3.77
N GLY A 66 21.48 0.12 3.62
CA GLY A 66 21.25 1.34 2.85
C GLY A 66 19.95 1.33 2.07
N GLY A 67 19.77 2.34 1.21
CA GLY A 67 18.63 2.45 0.30
C GLY A 67 18.83 1.67 -0.99
N HIS A 68 17.84 0.88 -1.39
CA HIS A 68 17.88 0.06 -2.60
C HIS A 68 16.64 0.29 -3.47
N GLY A 69 16.85 0.37 -4.78
CA GLY A 69 15.76 0.43 -5.74
C GLY A 69 15.16 -0.95 -5.97
N TRP A 70 13.84 -1.03 -6.12
CA TRP A 70 13.13 -2.26 -6.43
C TRP A 70 11.88 -2.05 -7.29
N LYS A 71 11.47 -3.14 -7.95
CA LYS A 71 10.21 -3.34 -8.69
C LYS A 71 9.80 -4.81 -8.58
N ILE A 72 8.51 -5.09 -8.64
CA ILE A 72 8.00 -6.44 -8.95
C ILE A 72 7.74 -6.49 -10.46
N ALA A 73 8.24 -7.50 -11.16
CA ALA A 73 8.08 -7.57 -12.61
C ALA A 73 8.12 -9.01 -13.12
N THR A 74 7.57 -9.24 -14.32
CA THR A 74 7.79 -10.47 -15.08
C THR A 74 9.23 -10.53 -15.60
N ALA A 75 9.68 -11.72 -16.02
CA ALA A 75 11.05 -11.91 -16.48
C ALA A 75 11.41 -11.02 -17.68
N ASP A 76 10.46 -10.83 -18.59
CA ASP A 76 10.59 -10.03 -19.81
C ASP A 76 10.27 -8.53 -19.61
N TRP A 77 9.92 -8.11 -18.39
CA TRP A 77 9.47 -6.75 -18.05
C TRP A 77 8.20 -6.29 -18.77
N SER A 78 7.42 -7.19 -19.36
CA SER A 78 6.12 -6.85 -19.95
C SER A 78 5.14 -6.31 -18.91
N GLU A 79 5.29 -6.74 -17.65
CA GLU A 79 4.62 -6.20 -16.49
C GLU A 79 5.64 -5.75 -15.44
N SER A 80 5.38 -4.60 -14.82
CA SER A 80 6.24 -4.02 -13.78
C SER A 80 5.40 -3.19 -12.82
N TYR A 81 5.69 -3.28 -11.51
CA TYR A 81 4.99 -2.60 -10.45
C TYR A 81 5.97 -2.13 -9.35
N PRO A 82 5.79 -0.95 -8.76
CA PRO A 82 4.87 0.08 -9.21
C PRO A 82 5.35 0.67 -10.55
N PHE A 83 4.40 1.14 -11.36
CA PHE A 83 4.68 1.68 -12.70
C PHE A 83 4.05 3.05 -12.90
N ASN A 84 4.90 4.03 -13.18
CA ASN A 84 4.49 5.34 -13.66
C ASN A 84 4.85 5.44 -15.15
N ALA A 85 3.86 5.60 -16.03
CA ALA A 85 4.08 5.69 -17.47
C ALA A 85 4.95 6.89 -17.89
N MET A 86 4.94 7.98 -17.10
CA MET A 86 5.78 9.16 -17.33
C MET A 86 7.23 8.94 -16.87
N HIS A 87 7.45 7.97 -15.98
CA HIS A 87 8.75 7.65 -15.39
C HIS A 87 8.98 6.13 -15.29
N PRO A 88 8.99 5.40 -16.44
CA PRO A 88 8.94 3.94 -16.44
C PRO A 88 10.17 3.27 -15.80
N LEU A 89 11.31 3.97 -15.80
CA LEU A 89 12.57 3.50 -15.20
C LEU A 89 12.72 3.88 -13.71
N ALA A 90 11.79 4.66 -13.15
CA ALA A 90 11.83 5.01 -11.73
C ALA A 90 11.42 3.80 -10.88
N ASN A 91 12.04 3.68 -9.71
CA ASN A 91 11.91 2.53 -8.82
C ASN A 91 11.24 2.95 -7.50
N ALA A 92 10.55 2.00 -6.88
CA ALA A 92 10.29 2.10 -5.45
C ALA A 92 11.60 1.92 -4.68
N ILE A 93 11.63 2.40 -3.44
CA ILE A 93 12.83 2.32 -2.58
C ILE A 93 12.52 1.44 -1.38
N LEU A 94 13.49 0.66 -0.93
CA LEU A 94 13.47 -0.01 0.36
C LEU A 94 14.77 0.29 1.11
N TYR A 95 14.79 0.05 2.41
CA TYR A 95 15.93 0.32 3.26
C TYR A 95 16.31 -0.90 4.06
N LEU A 96 17.55 -1.35 3.88
CA LEU A 96 18.14 -2.43 4.66
C LEU A 96 18.81 -1.85 5.91
N VAL A 97 18.52 -2.45 7.06
CA VAL A 97 19.21 -2.17 8.32
C VAL A 97 20.44 -3.04 8.45
N ASN A 98 20.36 -4.31 8.03
CA ASN A 98 21.46 -5.27 8.02
C ASN A 98 21.54 -6.00 6.68
N SER A 99 22.72 -6.53 6.37
CA SER A 99 22.81 -7.59 5.35
C SER A 99 22.12 -8.85 5.90
N GLY A 100 21.32 -9.53 5.07
CA GLY A 100 20.56 -10.70 5.48
C GLY A 100 19.17 -10.39 6.06
N ASP A 101 18.74 -9.12 6.05
CA ASP A 101 17.36 -8.76 6.35
C ASP A 101 16.41 -9.55 5.41
N VAL A 102 15.33 -10.09 5.98
CA VAL A 102 14.30 -10.80 5.23
C VAL A 102 13.21 -9.81 4.89
N ILE A 103 13.08 -9.47 3.61
CA ILE A 103 12.09 -8.53 3.12
C ILE A 103 10.85 -9.30 2.70
N HIS A 104 9.69 -8.88 3.18
CA HIS A 104 8.40 -9.37 2.70
C HIS A 104 7.92 -8.46 1.57
N PHE A 105 7.73 -9.03 0.37
CA PHE A 105 7.10 -8.37 -0.75
C PHE A 105 5.69 -8.90 -0.99
N ARG A 106 4.80 -8.03 -1.44
CA ARG A 106 3.46 -8.38 -1.88
C ARG A 106 3.10 -7.65 -3.17
N LEU A 107 2.43 -8.34 -4.09
CA LEU A 107 1.73 -7.80 -5.25
C LEU A 107 0.28 -8.25 -5.18
N ASP A 108 -0.65 -7.32 -5.12
CA ASP A 108 -2.07 -7.62 -5.21
C ASP A 108 -2.63 -7.16 -6.55
N THR A 109 -2.92 -8.13 -7.42
CA THR A 109 -3.44 -7.90 -8.78
C THR A 109 -4.94 -7.65 -8.79
N ASN A 110 -5.63 -7.82 -7.65
CA ASN A 110 -7.06 -7.59 -7.57
C ASN A 110 -7.40 -6.10 -7.67
N THR A 111 -8.56 -5.85 -8.28
CA THR A 111 -9.21 -4.54 -8.21
C THR A 111 -10.05 -4.46 -6.93
N LEU A 112 -9.66 -3.57 -6.01
CA LEU A 112 -10.41 -3.31 -4.78
C LEU A 112 -11.37 -2.14 -4.94
N GLY A 113 -12.58 -2.29 -4.40
CA GLY A 113 -13.54 -1.21 -4.25
C GLY A 113 -13.31 -0.38 -2.99
N GLY A 114 -14.18 0.60 -2.74
CA GLY A 114 -14.19 1.33 -1.46
C GLY A 114 -13.12 2.42 -1.32
N GLY A 115 -12.63 2.96 -2.44
CA GLY A 115 -11.76 4.14 -2.49
C GLY A 115 -10.27 3.87 -2.28
N TRP A 116 -9.85 2.59 -2.20
CA TRP A 116 -8.45 2.21 -2.10
C TRP A 116 -7.66 2.55 -3.35
N GLN A 117 -6.44 3.05 -3.14
CA GLN A 117 -5.53 3.52 -4.18
C GLN A 117 -4.11 2.97 -3.95
N PRO A 118 -3.43 2.47 -5.00
CA PRO A 118 -3.98 2.18 -6.32
C PRO A 118 -5.07 1.09 -6.23
N ALA A 119 -6.11 1.23 -7.06
CA ALA A 119 -7.25 0.31 -7.00
C ALA A 119 -6.89 -1.11 -7.44
N THR A 120 -5.88 -1.25 -8.31
CA THR A 120 -5.38 -2.53 -8.84
C THR A 120 -3.86 -2.52 -8.84
N ASN A 121 -3.25 -3.71 -8.84
CA ASN A 121 -1.80 -3.90 -8.95
C ASN A 121 -1.02 -3.15 -7.88
N ALA A 122 -1.52 -3.20 -6.64
CA ALA A 122 -0.83 -2.58 -5.52
C ALA A 122 0.36 -3.44 -5.09
N VAL A 123 1.40 -2.78 -4.61
CA VAL A 123 2.61 -3.43 -4.14
C VAL A 123 2.93 -2.97 -2.74
N ALA A 124 3.55 -3.84 -1.95
CA ALA A 124 4.05 -3.50 -0.64
C ALA A 124 5.41 -4.16 -0.39
N CYS A 125 6.24 -3.48 0.42
CA CYS A 125 7.29 -4.12 1.18
C CYS A 125 7.26 -3.65 2.65
N ASP A 126 7.79 -4.45 3.55
CA ASP A 126 7.90 -4.13 4.98
C ASP A 126 9.15 -3.29 5.33
N HIS A 127 10.05 -3.09 4.36
CA HIS A 127 11.30 -2.34 4.53
C HIS A 127 11.23 -0.90 3.98
N ILE A 128 10.10 -0.20 4.16
CA ILE A 128 9.91 1.16 3.64
C ILE A 128 10.54 2.28 4.48
N GLN A 129 11.02 1.97 5.69
CA GLN A 129 11.51 2.98 6.63
C GLN A 129 13.04 2.98 6.68
N PRO A 130 13.71 4.14 6.57
CA PRO A 130 15.17 4.21 6.55
C PRO A 130 15.83 3.88 7.90
N PHE A 131 15.13 4.06 9.01
CA PHE A 131 15.61 3.74 10.36
C PHE A 131 14.42 3.57 11.32
N PRO A 132 14.61 2.92 12.49
CA PRO A 132 13.56 2.82 13.50
C PRO A 132 13.16 4.18 14.07
N GLY A 133 11.88 4.35 14.41
CA GLY A 133 11.37 5.55 15.09
C GLY A 133 11.14 6.75 14.17
N VAL A 134 11.06 6.53 12.86
CA VAL A 134 10.69 7.57 11.89
C VAL A 134 9.24 8.02 12.13
N GLU A 135 9.04 9.33 12.20
CA GLU A 135 7.71 9.94 12.24
C GLU A 135 7.19 10.22 10.82
N PHE A 136 5.88 10.07 10.65
CA PHE A 136 5.19 10.29 9.38
C PHE A 136 4.18 11.43 9.50
N GLU A 137 3.96 12.11 8.37
CA GLU A 137 2.94 13.14 8.21
C GLU A 137 2.09 12.87 6.97
N LEU A 138 0.84 13.31 7.06
CA LEU A 138 -0.09 13.41 5.95
C LEU A 138 -0.06 14.84 5.44
N ILE A 139 0.24 15.00 4.16
CA ILE A 139 0.32 16.29 3.46
C ILE A 139 -0.64 16.28 2.28
N GLY A 140 -1.05 17.45 1.81
CA GLY A 140 -1.91 17.50 0.62
C GLY A 140 -2.33 18.90 0.19
N SER A 141 -3.18 18.94 -0.82
CA SER A 141 -3.69 20.19 -1.40
C SER A 141 -4.87 20.80 -0.65
N ALA A 142 -5.54 20.04 0.21
CA ALA A 142 -6.56 20.58 1.11
C ALA A 142 -5.89 21.36 2.26
N PRO A 143 -6.31 22.60 2.57
CA PRO A 143 -5.68 23.43 3.60
C PRO A 143 -5.59 22.77 4.98
N GLU A 144 -6.53 21.90 5.31
CA GLU A 144 -6.59 21.18 6.60
C GLU A 144 -5.56 20.05 6.70
N LEU A 145 -4.93 19.66 5.58
CA LEU A 145 -3.79 18.73 5.54
C LEU A 145 -2.44 19.46 5.69
N GLY A 146 -2.46 20.79 5.86
CA GLY A 146 -1.27 21.64 5.80
C GLY A 146 -0.95 22.03 4.36
N ASP A 147 0.29 21.79 3.94
CA ASP A 147 0.76 21.99 2.57
C ASP A 147 1.78 20.91 2.16
N TRP A 148 2.42 21.07 1.01
CA TRP A 148 3.43 20.14 0.50
C TRP A 148 4.79 20.23 1.24
N LEU A 149 4.94 21.11 2.22
CA LEU A 149 6.16 21.31 3.02
C LEU A 149 5.98 20.91 4.49
N ALA A 150 4.78 20.96 5.04
CA ALA A 150 4.46 20.44 6.37
C ALA A 150 2.97 20.07 6.46
N GLY A 151 2.67 18.96 7.13
CA GLY A 151 1.32 18.43 7.22
C GLY A 151 0.88 18.05 8.63
N VAL A 152 -0.12 17.18 8.68
CA VAL A 152 -0.70 16.69 9.93
C VAL A 152 0.02 15.43 10.41
N PRO A 153 0.28 15.28 11.71
CA PRO A 153 0.88 14.06 12.25
C PRO A 153 0.03 12.83 11.97
N VAL A 154 0.71 11.72 11.70
CA VAL A 154 0.09 10.41 11.45
C VAL A 154 0.19 9.54 12.69
N GLU A 155 -0.91 8.92 13.07
CA GLU A 155 -0.92 7.86 14.07
C GLU A 155 -0.46 6.54 13.41
N THR A 156 0.67 6.01 13.88
CA THR A 156 1.19 4.71 13.44
C THR A 156 0.63 3.59 14.30
N ARG A 157 0.01 2.58 13.67
CA ARG A 157 -0.43 1.33 14.29
C ARG A 157 0.21 0.16 13.54
N GLU A 158 0.16 -1.03 14.13
CA GLU A 158 0.75 -2.25 13.54
C GLU A 158 0.29 -2.49 12.09
N ALA A 159 -0.99 -2.27 11.79
CA ALA A 159 -1.57 -2.51 10.47
C ALA A 159 -1.48 -1.33 9.49
N GLY A 160 -1.01 -0.16 9.92
CA GLY A 160 -1.03 1.01 9.04
C GLY A 160 -0.90 2.36 9.72
N TRP A 161 -1.10 3.38 8.92
CA TRP A 161 -0.94 4.79 9.27
C TRP A 161 -2.27 5.51 9.13
N PHE A 162 -2.62 6.35 10.11
CA PHE A 162 -3.95 6.93 10.20
C PHE A 162 -3.92 8.41 10.55
N ALA A 163 -4.82 9.19 9.95
CA ALA A 163 -5.12 10.56 10.38
C ALA A 163 -6.59 10.87 10.13
N ASP A 164 -7.28 11.40 11.13
CA ASP A 164 -8.65 11.88 11.01
C ASP A 164 -8.65 13.40 10.82
N VAL A 165 -9.19 13.88 9.69
CA VAL A 165 -9.21 15.31 9.34
C VAL A 165 -10.60 15.71 8.85
N THR A 166 -11.07 16.88 9.29
CA THR A 166 -12.30 17.50 8.77
C THR A 166 -11.96 18.44 7.64
N ILE A 167 -12.45 18.16 6.45
CA ILE A 167 -12.22 18.96 5.24
C ILE A 167 -13.30 20.05 5.16
N GLY A 168 -12.90 21.32 5.20
CA GLY A 168 -13.80 22.45 5.36
C GLY A 168 -14.66 22.74 4.13
N ALA A 169 -14.11 22.55 2.93
CA ALA A 169 -14.80 22.80 1.67
C ALA A 169 -15.01 21.53 0.84
N ALA A 170 -16.08 21.52 0.06
CA ALA A 170 -16.27 20.51 -0.98
C ALA A 170 -15.26 20.74 -2.12
N GLY A 171 -14.68 19.68 -2.66
CA GLY A 171 -13.71 19.76 -3.74
C GLY A 171 -12.99 18.45 -4.01
N VAL A 172 -12.12 18.50 -5.03
CA VAL A 172 -11.17 17.44 -5.36
C VAL A 172 -9.81 17.86 -4.87
N TYR A 173 -9.16 16.97 -4.12
CA TYR A 173 -7.90 17.23 -3.45
C TYR A 173 -6.93 16.06 -3.63
N GLU A 174 -5.67 16.32 -3.33
CA GLU A 174 -4.58 15.36 -3.44
C GLU A 174 -3.86 15.24 -2.09
N TYR A 175 -3.24 14.10 -1.84
CA TYR A 175 -2.48 13.85 -0.62
C TYR A 175 -1.37 12.82 -0.80
N LYS A 176 -0.43 12.83 0.14
CA LYS A 176 0.63 11.82 0.32
C LYS A 176 0.89 11.58 1.80
N PHE A 177 1.44 10.41 2.10
CA PHE A 177 2.12 10.15 3.37
C PHE A 177 3.62 10.27 3.16
N ARG A 178 4.34 10.90 4.08
CA ARG A 178 5.80 10.95 3.99
C ARG A 178 6.46 11.01 5.35
N VAL A 179 7.79 10.81 5.37
CA VAL A 179 8.60 11.13 6.54
C VAL A 179 8.54 12.62 6.83
N VAL A 180 8.42 12.98 8.12
CA VAL A 180 8.35 14.38 8.55
C VAL A 180 9.54 15.18 8.02
N GLY A 181 9.22 16.26 7.29
CA GLY A 181 10.20 17.28 6.89
C GLY A 181 11.13 16.90 5.74
N THR A 182 10.91 15.79 5.03
CA THR A 182 11.78 15.38 3.91
C THR A 182 11.02 14.66 2.79
N TRP A 183 11.45 14.90 1.56
CA TRP A 183 11.01 14.17 0.36
C TRP A 183 11.92 13.01 -0.02
N ASP A 184 13.10 12.93 0.60
CA ASP A 184 14.15 11.97 0.23
C ASP A 184 13.82 10.55 0.67
N TYR A 185 12.93 10.41 1.66
CA TYR A 185 12.58 9.12 2.25
C TYR A 185 11.07 8.90 2.23
N CYS A 186 10.68 7.69 1.80
CA CYS A 186 9.35 7.12 1.97
C CYS A 186 8.19 8.10 1.72
N ASN A 187 8.09 8.66 0.51
CA ASN A 187 6.94 9.48 0.11
C ASN A 187 5.92 8.63 -0.67
N LEU A 188 4.85 8.23 0.00
CA LEU A 188 3.85 7.29 -0.51
C LEU A 188 2.75 8.00 -1.29
N GLY A 189 2.52 7.50 -2.50
CA GLY A 189 1.47 7.92 -3.42
C GLY A 189 0.95 6.75 -4.26
N LEU A 190 0.35 7.03 -5.41
CA LEU A 190 -0.24 6.01 -6.30
C LEU A 190 0.78 4.97 -6.80
N HIS A 191 2.04 5.37 -6.93
CA HIS A 191 3.14 4.52 -7.37
C HIS A 191 3.99 4.04 -6.19
N TYR A 192 3.34 3.74 -5.06
CA TYR A 192 3.99 3.40 -3.80
C TYR A 192 4.96 4.51 -3.37
N ASN A 193 6.14 4.17 -2.87
CA ASN A 193 7.16 5.14 -2.43
C ASN A 193 8.18 5.52 -3.50
N MET A 194 7.81 5.37 -4.78
CA MET A 194 8.62 5.86 -5.90
C MET A 194 8.81 7.38 -5.79
N PHE A 195 10.05 7.85 -5.90
CA PHE A 195 10.39 9.28 -5.73
C PHE A 195 9.58 10.24 -6.64
N ILE A 196 9.22 9.77 -7.84
CA ILE A 196 8.37 10.50 -8.81
C ILE A 196 6.99 9.83 -8.94
N GLY A 197 6.46 9.36 -7.81
CA GLY A 197 5.12 8.78 -7.74
C GLY A 197 4.04 9.86 -7.70
N ASP A 198 2.89 9.58 -8.32
CA ASP A 198 1.76 10.50 -8.35
C ASP A 198 1.08 10.55 -6.97
N ASN A 199 0.32 11.61 -6.72
CA ASN A 199 -0.40 11.79 -5.47
C ASN A 199 -1.62 10.86 -5.41
N PHE A 200 -2.02 10.47 -4.20
CA PHE A 200 -3.38 9.95 -4.02
C PHE A 200 -4.39 11.10 -4.19
N SER A 201 -5.62 10.77 -4.56
CA SER A 201 -6.70 11.76 -4.72
C SER A 201 -7.90 11.44 -3.83
N PHE A 202 -8.67 12.46 -3.45
CA PHE A 202 -9.97 12.27 -2.80
C PHE A 202 -10.93 13.40 -3.18
N GLU A 203 -12.22 13.15 -3.01
CA GLU A 203 -13.28 14.13 -3.27
C GLU A 203 -14.19 14.25 -2.04
N THR A 204 -14.55 15.48 -1.70
CA THR A 204 -15.61 15.78 -0.75
C THR A 204 -16.74 16.50 -1.49
N THR A 205 -17.96 15.99 -1.40
CA THR A 205 -19.14 16.60 -2.03
C THR A 205 -19.87 17.56 -1.10
N SER A 206 -19.42 17.69 0.15
CA SER A 206 -20.04 18.55 1.16
C SER A 206 -18.97 19.18 2.06
N PRO A 207 -19.17 20.43 2.50
CA PRO A 207 -18.28 21.06 3.46
C PRO A 207 -18.31 20.31 4.79
N LEU A 208 -17.25 20.49 5.58
CA LEU A 208 -17.06 19.88 6.91
C LEU A 208 -17.14 18.35 6.91
N THR A 209 -16.68 17.71 5.83
CA THR A 209 -16.65 16.24 5.74
C THR A 209 -15.48 15.70 6.57
N LYS A 210 -15.77 14.90 7.58
CA LYS A 210 -14.76 14.21 8.38
C LYS A 210 -14.29 12.93 7.69
N LEU A 211 -13.01 12.87 7.34
CA LEU A 211 -12.37 11.75 6.66
C LEU A 211 -11.31 11.11 7.55
N ARG A 212 -11.19 9.79 7.46
CA ARG A 212 -10.02 9.02 7.87
C ARG A 212 -9.16 8.78 6.65
N PHE A 213 -7.94 9.29 6.71
CA PHE A 213 -6.86 8.93 5.82
C PHE A 213 -6.17 7.73 6.40
N GLU A 214 -6.04 6.68 5.61
CA GLU A 214 -5.35 5.46 6.04
C GLU A 214 -4.43 4.95 4.95
N PHE A 215 -3.23 4.51 5.36
CA PHE A 215 -2.32 3.73 4.54
C PHE A 215 -2.11 2.37 5.19
N ASN A 216 -2.46 1.31 4.45
CA ASN A 216 -2.33 -0.07 4.87
C ASN A 216 -0.94 -0.57 4.45
N LEU A 217 -0.11 -0.88 5.45
CA LEU A 217 1.27 -1.32 5.24
C LEU A 217 1.37 -2.71 4.61
N ILE A 218 0.36 -3.55 4.84
CA ILE A 218 0.32 -4.93 4.34
C ILE A 218 0.06 -4.93 2.84
N ASP A 219 -0.90 -4.10 2.39
CA ASP A 219 -1.36 -4.12 0.99
C ASP A 219 -0.77 -2.98 0.15
N GLY A 220 -0.07 -2.03 0.78
CA GLY A 220 0.55 -0.90 0.13
C GLY A 220 -0.43 0.08 -0.51
N ARG A 221 -1.64 0.17 0.05
CA ARG A 221 -2.72 1.03 -0.44
C ARG A 221 -3.09 2.11 0.55
N ALA A 222 -3.55 3.24 0.03
CA ALA A 222 -4.16 4.30 0.82
C ALA A 222 -5.63 4.54 0.44
N ARG A 223 -6.39 5.13 1.34
CA ARG A 223 -7.65 5.80 1.01
C ARG A 223 -7.95 6.96 1.97
N ALA A 224 -8.83 7.84 1.54
CA ALA A 224 -9.53 8.79 2.39
C ALA A 224 -11.01 8.39 2.41
N ALA A 225 -11.54 8.02 3.57
CA ALA A 225 -12.90 7.51 3.71
C ALA A 225 -13.67 8.26 4.82
N PRO A 226 -14.99 8.49 4.67
CA PRO A 226 -15.78 9.12 5.73
C PRO A 226 -15.68 8.36 7.06
N VAL A 227 -15.45 9.10 8.14
CA VAL A 227 -15.52 8.51 9.49
C VAL A 227 -16.99 8.29 9.82
N THR A 228 -17.41 7.03 9.84
CA THR A 228 -18.74 6.69 10.36
C THR A 228 -18.66 6.73 11.88
N GLU A 229 -19.06 7.85 12.50
CA GLU A 229 -19.26 7.88 13.94
C GLU A 229 -20.48 7.01 14.28
N VAL A 230 -20.25 5.87 14.91
CA VAL A 230 -21.33 5.20 15.65
C VAL A 230 -21.65 6.12 16.82
N ILE A 231 -22.70 6.95 16.67
CA ILE A 231 -23.26 7.68 17.79
C ILE A 231 -23.71 6.61 18.79
N ALA A 232 -22.96 6.45 19.89
CA ALA A 232 -23.45 5.72 21.04
C ALA A 232 -24.66 6.51 21.54
N GLU A 233 -25.86 6.14 21.09
CA GLU A 233 -27.06 6.63 21.76
C GLU A 233 -26.93 6.26 23.22
N ALA A 234 -27.12 7.23 24.12
CA ALA A 234 -27.21 6.96 25.54
C ALA A 234 -28.36 5.98 25.77
N ALA A 235 -28.05 4.68 25.85
CA ALA A 235 -29.00 3.67 26.18
C ALA A 235 -29.36 3.84 27.65
N SER A 236 -30.50 4.49 27.91
CA SER A 236 -31.13 4.31 29.21
C SER A 236 -31.58 2.85 29.31
N TRP A 237 -31.41 2.23 30.48
CA TRP A 237 -31.87 0.86 30.75
C TRP A 237 -33.35 0.62 30.38
N GLY A 238 -34.15 1.69 30.28
CA GLY A 238 -35.54 1.65 29.82
C GLY A 238 -35.70 1.28 28.33
N ARG A 239 -34.80 1.69 27.43
CA ARG A 239 -34.89 1.38 25.98
C ARG A 239 -34.50 -0.07 25.67
N LEU A 240 -33.52 -0.62 26.38
CA LEU A 240 -33.08 -2.03 26.22
C LEU A 240 -34.20 -3.02 26.53
N LYS A 241 -35.03 -2.77 27.55
CA LYS A 241 -36.15 -3.66 27.90
C LYS A 241 -37.30 -3.68 26.89
N ALA A 242 -37.40 -2.66 26.03
CA ALA A 242 -38.45 -2.60 25.01
C ALA A 242 -38.13 -3.45 23.76
N LEU A 243 -36.85 -3.80 23.56
CA LEU A 243 -36.39 -4.61 22.41
C LEU A 243 -36.46 -6.12 22.65
N TYR A 244 -36.67 -6.57 23.89
CA TYR A 244 -36.76 -7.98 24.28
C TYR A 244 -38.18 -8.39 24.72
N LYS A 245 -39.22 -7.82 24.08
CA LYS A 245 -40.61 -8.25 24.27
C LYS A 245 -41.14 -9.05 23.10
#